data_AF-A0A8H5AUU1-F1
#
_entry.id   AF-A0A8H5AUU1-F1
#
_cell.length_a   1.000
_cell.length_b   1.000
_cell.length_c   1.000
_cell.angle_alpha   90.00
_cell.angle_beta   90.00
_cell.angle_gamma   90.00
#
_symmetry.space_group_name_H-M   'P 1'
#
loop_
_entity.id
_entity.type
_entity.pdbx_description
1 polymer ?
#
loop_
_entity_poly.entity_id
_entity_poly.type
_entity_poly.pdbx_seq_one_letter_code
_entity_poly.pdbx_strand_id
1 'polypeptide(L)'
;MKGDRSTPVKMGRYKKRTVANEDTNSYRTICHLSHIATYTNTTTTLLAIMKLSRCLTLLAALLPITLAAPTASSARRQVAADNDYNSRFLVYALSLEQLAVSFYDSSLSLLSADDFRSAGHPDSVRRGYEQVLKSAKAHSDYLVGEITNLGHPDYTAGCDYAFPVKTPEDFINMSEAIQALAVSTYVGALDRSQSNIYTTAFGKMLGVEARYASWISTAVKYQDLADISFEYPSSMNDTWTIAGLYVTGCPPGIAPEDIFPAGLVDWPVLTLPDTVYPGQSISISFPNTLYTPDDTLFAGFRTGMDTDMYPLVGNADGSFSVTVPQNVDGKGAVWLSIVKGDGSSVRDDNMVAGPALLMMAPSQERDGAERDGAERDGAEIDADGAERDGAESALGKNTWSW
;
A
#
# COMPACT_ATOMS: atom_id res chain seq x y z
N MET A 1 -8.42 -52.85 45.86
CA MET A 1 -7.71 -53.47 44.72
C MET A 1 -7.16 -52.33 43.87
N LYS A 2 -5.85 -52.34 43.62
CA LYS A 2 -5.13 -51.34 42.81
C LYS A 2 -5.13 -51.78 41.34
N GLY A 3 -5.26 -50.82 40.43
CA GLY A 3 -5.12 -50.94 38.97
C GLY A 3 -5.72 -49.66 38.37
N ASP A 4 -5.10 -48.91 37.49
CA ASP A 4 -4.11 -49.23 36.48
C ASP A 4 -3.27 -47.97 36.20
N ARG A 5 -1.95 -48.12 36.05
CA ARG A 5 -1.02 -47.01 35.72
C ARG A 5 -0.51 -47.26 34.30
N SER A 6 -0.79 -46.28 33.45
CA SER A 6 -0.35 -46.18 32.07
C SER A 6 1.17 -46.32 31.92
N THR A 7 1.53 -47.07 30.90
CA THR A 7 2.88 -47.35 30.39
C THR A 7 3.58 -46.11 29.83
N PRO A 8 4.91 -45.95 30.04
CA PRO A 8 5.68 -44.84 29.47
C PRO A 8 6.18 -45.15 28.06
N VAL A 9 5.94 -44.24 27.11
CA VAL A 9 6.51 -44.27 25.76
C VAL A 9 7.95 -43.73 25.81
N LYS A 10 8.88 -44.50 25.22
CA LYS A 10 10.33 -44.24 25.21
C LYS A 10 10.70 -43.05 24.30
N MET A 11 11.42 -42.07 24.85
CA MET A 11 12.16 -41.07 24.07
C MET A 11 13.38 -41.71 23.40
N GLY A 12 13.50 -41.53 22.08
CA GLY A 12 14.68 -41.91 21.31
C GLY A 12 15.88 -41.01 21.61
N ARG A 13 17.01 -41.62 22.00
CA ARG A 13 18.32 -40.95 22.14
C ARG A 13 18.94 -40.73 20.76
N TYR A 14 19.13 -39.47 20.35
CA TYR A 14 20.05 -39.12 19.28
C TYR A 14 21.50 -39.19 19.79
N LYS A 15 22.32 -40.06 19.19
CA LYS A 15 23.76 -40.16 19.44
C LYS A 15 24.49 -38.99 18.77
N LYS A 16 25.21 -38.19 19.56
CA LYS A 16 26.31 -37.33 19.09
C LYS A 16 27.37 -38.20 18.42
N ARG A 17 27.73 -37.90 17.17
CA ARG A 17 28.95 -38.40 16.53
C ARG A 17 29.82 -37.21 16.18
N THR A 18 30.87 -37.03 16.95
CA THR A 18 32.04 -36.19 16.66
C THR A 18 32.85 -36.87 15.57
N VAL A 19 33.22 -36.15 14.51
CA VAL A 19 34.32 -36.56 13.62
C VAL A 19 35.22 -35.36 13.41
N ALA A 20 36.50 -35.60 13.63
CA ALA A 20 37.58 -34.65 13.67
C ALA A 20 37.99 -34.14 12.28
N ASN A 21 38.65 -33.00 12.34
CA ASN A 21 39.33 -32.27 11.29
C ASN A 21 40.56 -33.05 10.80
N GLU A 22 40.75 -33.19 9.48
CA GLU A 22 42.03 -33.53 8.87
C GLU A 22 42.07 -33.07 7.40
N ASP A 23 43.27 -32.65 7.00
CA ASP A 23 43.66 -31.85 5.85
C ASP A 23 43.26 -32.38 4.46
N THR A 24 43.14 -31.49 3.47
CA THR A 24 44.09 -31.42 2.32
C THR A 24 43.70 -30.40 1.25
N ASN A 25 44.71 -29.65 0.84
CA ASN A 25 44.78 -28.68 -0.24
C ASN A 25 45.28 -29.36 -1.53
N SER A 26 44.98 -28.77 -2.70
CA SER A 26 45.44 -29.08 -4.07
C SER A 26 44.57 -30.01 -4.92
N TYR A 27 44.26 -29.56 -6.15
CA TYR A 27 44.51 -30.21 -7.47
C TYR A 27 43.89 -29.30 -8.55
N ARG A 28 44.67 -28.46 -9.24
CA ARG A 28 45.40 -28.69 -10.51
C ARG A 28 44.52 -29.00 -11.75
N THR A 29 44.55 -28.02 -12.66
CA THR A 29 44.33 -28.09 -14.11
C THR A 29 45.22 -29.14 -14.79
N ILE A 30 44.66 -29.92 -15.74
CA ILE A 30 45.39 -30.66 -16.79
C ILE A 30 44.62 -30.60 -18.12
N CYS A 31 45.35 -30.31 -19.20
CA CYS A 31 44.95 -30.20 -20.62
C CYS A 31 44.85 -31.55 -21.36
N HIS A 32 44.22 -31.51 -22.57
CA HIS A 32 44.44 -32.27 -23.85
C HIS A 32 43.09 -32.67 -24.49
N LEU A 33 42.80 -32.67 -25.80
CA LEU A 33 43.44 -32.52 -27.14
C LEU A 33 42.33 -32.02 -28.11
N SER A 34 42.51 -30.96 -28.93
CA SER A 34 42.99 -30.95 -30.34
C SER A 34 42.03 -31.52 -31.42
N HIS A 35 41.52 -30.62 -32.29
CA HIS A 35 41.40 -30.89 -33.74
C HIS A 35 41.59 -29.62 -34.60
N ILE A 36 42.69 -29.68 -35.35
CA ILE A 36 43.15 -29.03 -36.59
C ILE A 36 42.13 -28.20 -37.41
N ALA A 37 42.50 -26.95 -37.69
CA ALA A 37 42.32 -26.34 -39.01
C ALA A 37 43.47 -25.34 -39.27
N THR A 38 44.28 -25.68 -40.27
CA THR A 38 45.41 -24.92 -40.80
C THR A 38 44.93 -23.79 -41.71
N TYR A 39 45.46 -22.57 -41.54
CA TYR A 39 45.75 -21.67 -42.66
C TYR A 39 46.96 -20.77 -42.31
N THR A 40 47.87 -20.69 -43.28
CA THR A 40 49.23 -20.14 -43.22
C THR A 40 49.29 -18.69 -43.68
N ASN A 41 50.18 -17.89 -43.05
CA ASN A 41 51.16 -16.95 -43.66
C ASN A 41 51.76 -16.05 -42.55
N THR A 42 52.96 -16.32 -42.01
CA THR A 42 54.29 -15.74 -42.37
C THR A 42 54.26 -14.19 -42.45
N THR A 43 54.85 -13.40 -41.55
CA THR A 43 56.29 -13.22 -41.19
C THR A 43 56.43 -12.47 -39.84
N THR A 44 56.95 -13.02 -38.73
CA THR A 44 58.35 -12.88 -38.21
C THR A 44 59.10 -11.60 -38.64
N THR A 45 59.65 -10.73 -37.79
CA THR A 45 60.70 -10.96 -36.76
C THR A 45 61.01 -9.69 -35.91
N LEU A 46 61.51 -9.92 -34.67
CA LEU A 46 62.49 -9.12 -33.87
C LEU A 46 62.02 -7.75 -33.33
N LEU A 47 61.67 -7.61 -32.05
CA LEU A 47 62.50 -7.65 -30.83
C LEU A 47 63.73 -6.70 -30.84
N ALA A 48 63.76 -5.84 -29.82
CA ALA A 48 64.92 -5.15 -29.23
C ALA A 48 65.33 -3.77 -29.78
N ILE A 49 64.93 -2.75 -29.01
CA ILE A 49 65.79 -1.69 -28.44
C ILE A 49 66.80 -1.03 -29.38
N MET A 50 66.43 0.14 -29.92
CA MET A 50 67.32 1.29 -30.17
C MET A 50 66.43 2.54 -30.30
N LYS A 51 66.20 3.26 -29.21
CA LYS A 51 66.90 4.51 -28.85
C LYS A 51 66.85 5.57 -29.96
N LEU A 52 66.18 6.67 -29.61
CA LEU A 52 66.16 7.98 -30.26
C LEU A 52 65.53 8.02 -31.66
N SER A 53 64.27 8.41 -31.74
CA SER A 53 63.86 9.58 -32.53
C SER A 53 62.34 9.62 -32.61
N ARG A 54 61.74 10.53 -31.82
CA ARG A 54 60.48 11.27 -32.07
C ARG A 54 60.09 11.98 -30.78
N CYS A 55 60.88 13.00 -30.47
CA CYS A 55 60.39 14.21 -29.86
C CYS A 55 59.51 14.94 -30.91
N LEU A 56 58.48 15.68 -30.46
CA LEU A 56 57.41 16.33 -31.23
C LEU A 56 56.39 15.31 -31.80
N THR A 57 55.15 15.19 -31.32
CA THR A 57 54.19 16.20 -30.86
C THR A 57 53.17 15.56 -29.91
N LEU A 58 53.29 15.82 -28.61
CA LEU A 58 52.29 15.44 -27.60
C LEU A 58 52.20 16.60 -26.60
N LEU A 59 51.69 17.74 -27.07
CA LEU A 59 51.49 18.93 -26.26
C LEU A 59 50.28 19.71 -26.79
N ALA A 60 49.08 19.29 -26.40
CA ALA A 60 47.86 20.12 -26.23
C ALA A 60 46.62 19.22 -26.13
N ALA A 61 46.26 18.83 -24.90
CA ALA A 61 44.89 18.63 -24.41
C ALA A 61 44.90 17.84 -23.09
N LEU A 62 45.74 18.25 -22.12
CA LEU A 62 45.44 18.00 -20.71
C LEU A 62 44.56 19.16 -20.26
N LEU A 63 43.25 19.04 -20.53
CA LEU A 63 42.27 19.80 -19.79
C LEU A 63 42.48 19.45 -18.31
N PRO A 64 42.73 20.42 -17.42
CA PRO A 64 42.65 20.14 -15.99
C PRO A 64 41.19 19.79 -15.73
N ILE A 65 40.90 18.52 -15.49
CA ILE A 65 39.70 18.14 -14.76
C ILE A 65 39.93 18.69 -13.36
N THR A 66 39.54 19.95 -13.15
CA THR A 66 39.44 20.51 -11.81
C THR A 66 38.36 19.69 -11.11
N LEU A 67 38.75 18.68 -10.32
CA LEU A 67 37.88 18.13 -9.30
C LEU A 67 37.58 19.28 -8.34
N ALA A 68 36.50 20.00 -8.59
CA ALA A 68 35.93 20.92 -7.62
C ALA A 68 35.43 20.06 -6.46
N ALA A 69 36.29 19.85 -5.45
CA ALA A 69 35.87 19.22 -4.22
C ALA A 69 34.74 20.09 -3.63
N PRO A 70 33.58 19.51 -3.28
CA PRO A 70 32.51 20.27 -2.65
C PRO A 70 33.06 20.92 -1.37
N THR A 71 32.91 22.25 -1.26
CA THR A 71 33.30 22.99 -0.06
C THR A 71 32.42 22.55 1.11
N ALA A 72 32.93 22.60 2.35
CA ALA A 72 32.16 22.21 3.54
C ALA A 72 30.80 22.94 3.67
N SER A 73 30.68 24.15 3.12
CA SER A 73 29.42 24.90 3.06
C SER A 73 28.42 24.30 2.06
N SER A 74 28.88 23.78 0.92
CA SER A 74 28.03 23.08 -0.05
C SER A 74 27.52 21.74 0.51
N ALA A 75 28.38 20.97 1.18
CA ALA A 75 27.98 19.72 1.84
C ALA A 75 26.96 19.96 2.96
N ARG A 76 27.17 20.98 3.80
CA ARG A 76 26.20 21.34 4.86
C ARG A 76 24.85 21.80 4.30
N ARG A 77 24.85 22.54 3.19
CA ARG A 77 23.61 22.95 2.51
C ARG A 77 22.86 21.74 1.94
N GLN A 78 23.58 20.77 1.35
CA GLN A 78 22.97 19.54 0.84
C GLN A 78 22.31 18.74 1.96
N VAL A 79 23.01 18.50 3.08
CA VAL A 79 22.43 17.78 4.23
C VAL A 79 21.19 18.49 4.77
N ALA A 80 21.20 19.82 4.85
CA ALA A 80 20.01 20.56 5.28
C ALA A 80 18.83 20.41 4.30
N ALA A 81 19.10 20.43 2.98
CA ALA A 81 18.07 20.21 1.97
C ALA A 81 17.52 18.78 1.99
N ASP A 82 18.39 17.79 2.16
CA ASP A 82 17.99 16.38 2.27
C ASP A 82 17.16 16.15 3.54
N ASN A 83 17.54 16.76 4.66
CA ASN A 83 16.78 16.70 5.91
C ASN A 83 15.39 17.34 5.75
N ASP A 84 15.31 18.53 5.16
CA ASP A 84 14.02 19.21 4.93
C ASP A 84 13.10 18.39 4.02
N TYR A 85 13.63 17.85 2.91
CA TYR A 85 12.89 16.96 2.01
C TYR A 85 12.37 15.72 2.75
N ASN A 86 13.24 15.04 3.51
CA ASN A 86 12.86 13.85 4.26
C ASN A 86 11.83 14.18 5.35
N SER A 87 11.98 15.29 6.07
CA SER A 87 11.01 15.74 7.07
C SER A 87 9.64 15.95 6.44
N ARG A 88 9.56 16.65 5.30
CA ARG A 88 8.30 16.86 4.58
C ARG A 88 7.67 15.55 4.10
N PHE A 89 8.49 14.63 3.60
CA PHE A 89 8.01 13.32 3.17
C PHE A 89 7.50 12.47 4.35
N LEU A 90 8.15 12.56 5.51
CA LEU A 90 7.68 11.92 6.74
C LEU A 90 6.41 12.59 7.30
N VAL A 91 6.23 13.90 7.13
CA VAL A 91 4.99 14.61 7.50
C VAL A 91 3.81 14.10 6.67
N TYR A 92 4.02 13.82 5.37
CA TYR A 92 3.02 13.17 4.53
C TYR A 92 2.61 11.80 5.11
N ALA A 93 3.57 10.94 5.48
CA ALA A 93 3.24 9.68 6.15
C ALA A 93 2.58 9.87 7.52
N LEU A 94 3.04 10.87 8.30
CA LEU A 94 2.52 11.19 9.62
C LEU A 94 1.05 11.62 9.57
N SER A 95 0.65 12.37 8.54
CA SER A 95 -0.74 12.81 8.37
C SER A 95 -1.72 11.64 8.25
N LEU A 96 -1.30 10.54 7.60
CA LEU A 96 -2.09 9.32 7.49
C LEU A 96 -2.18 8.61 8.86
N GLU A 97 -1.06 8.49 9.56
CA GLU A 97 -1.03 7.86 10.89
C GLU A 97 -1.82 8.66 11.93
N GLN A 98 -1.78 9.99 11.87
CA GLN A 98 -2.59 10.86 12.73
C GLN A 98 -4.09 10.73 12.42
N LEU A 99 -4.47 10.65 11.14
CA LEU A 99 -5.83 10.35 10.72
C LEU A 99 -6.29 8.99 11.26
N ALA A 100 -5.48 7.94 11.12
CA ALA A 100 -5.78 6.60 11.62
C ALA A 100 -5.91 6.58 13.15
N VAL A 101 -4.96 7.19 13.88
CA VAL A 101 -5.04 7.32 15.34
C VAL A 101 -6.32 8.03 15.75
N SER A 102 -6.65 9.16 15.13
CA SER A 102 -7.88 9.91 15.42
C SER A 102 -9.13 9.07 15.16
N PHE A 103 -9.19 8.38 14.02
CA PHE A 103 -10.31 7.52 13.64
C PHE A 103 -10.53 6.39 14.65
N TYR A 104 -9.49 5.60 14.94
CA TYR A 104 -9.62 4.45 15.83
C TYR A 104 -9.86 4.88 17.29
N ASP A 105 -9.19 5.93 17.77
CA ASP A 105 -9.34 6.40 19.16
C ASP A 105 -10.74 6.99 19.41
N SER A 106 -11.21 7.86 18.52
CA SER A 106 -12.56 8.45 18.62
C SER A 106 -13.66 7.40 18.46
N SER A 107 -13.53 6.48 17.49
CA SER A 107 -14.54 5.45 17.24
C SER A 107 -14.61 4.41 18.36
N LEU A 108 -13.47 3.96 18.91
CA LEU A 108 -13.44 2.99 20.02
C LEU A 108 -13.88 3.61 21.36
N SER A 109 -13.82 4.93 21.47
CA SER A 109 -14.39 5.68 22.59
C SER A 109 -15.91 5.80 22.48
N LEU A 110 -16.44 5.89 21.25
CA LEU A 110 -17.87 5.93 20.96
C LEU A 110 -18.53 4.53 21.05
N LEU A 111 -17.84 3.50 20.56
CA LEU A 111 -18.37 2.14 20.40
C LEU A 111 -17.83 1.19 21.48
N SER A 112 -18.72 0.77 22.38
CA SER A 112 -18.44 -0.15 23.47
C SER A 112 -18.33 -1.61 23.00
N ALA A 113 -17.79 -2.49 23.85
CA ALA A 113 -17.81 -3.93 23.56
C ALA A 113 -19.24 -4.48 23.38
N ASP A 114 -20.23 -3.90 24.07
CA ASP A 114 -21.63 -4.30 24.00
C ASP A 114 -22.25 -3.93 22.66
N ASP A 115 -21.83 -2.82 22.06
CA ASP A 115 -22.27 -2.42 20.71
C ASP A 115 -21.77 -3.44 19.67
N PHE A 116 -20.50 -3.86 19.74
CA PHE A 116 -19.96 -4.90 18.87
C PHE A 116 -20.66 -6.25 19.06
N ARG A 117 -20.92 -6.66 20.32
CA ARG A 117 -21.67 -7.88 20.62
C ARG A 117 -23.10 -7.81 20.06
N SER A 118 -23.75 -6.66 20.21
CA SER A 118 -25.11 -6.42 19.69
C SER A 118 -25.16 -6.43 18.17
N ALA A 119 -24.08 -6.02 17.50
CA ALA A 119 -23.88 -6.14 16.07
C ALA A 119 -23.46 -7.56 15.61
N GLY A 120 -23.38 -8.54 16.52
CA GLY A 120 -23.05 -9.93 16.19
C GLY A 120 -21.56 -10.25 16.12
N HIS A 121 -20.68 -9.34 16.52
CA HIS A 121 -19.24 -9.59 16.54
C HIS A 121 -18.77 -10.16 17.89
N PRO A 122 -17.80 -11.11 17.89
CA PRO A 122 -17.18 -11.56 19.13
C PRO A 122 -16.29 -10.47 19.73
N ASP A 123 -16.07 -10.51 21.05
CA ASP A 123 -15.21 -9.54 21.77
C ASP A 123 -13.78 -9.43 21.20
N SER A 124 -13.32 -10.46 20.49
CA SER A 124 -12.02 -10.44 19.80
C SER A 124 -11.94 -9.40 18.69
N VAL A 125 -13.06 -9.00 18.07
CA VAL A 125 -13.08 -7.97 17.03
C VAL A 125 -12.70 -6.62 17.63
N ARG A 126 -13.38 -6.17 18.68
CA ARG A 126 -13.05 -4.90 19.33
C ARG A 126 -11.63 -4.89 19.90
N ARG A 127 -11.18 -6.00 20.53
CA ARG A 127 -9.79 -6.14 20.98
C ARG A 127 -8.77 -6.14 19.84
N GLY A 128 -9.16 -6.59 18.65
CA GLY A 128 -8.35 -6.49 17.44
C GLY A 128 -8.14 -5.03 17.06
N TYR A 129 -9.21 -4.24 17.03
CA TYR A 129 -9.12 -2.80 16.76
C TYR A 129 -8.33 -2.01 17.82
N GLU A 130 -8.38 -2.39 19.09
CA GLU A 130 -7.49 -1.82 20.12
C GLU A 130 -6.01 -2.07 19.81
N GLN A 131 -5.68 -3.22 19.19
CA GLN A 131 -4.32 -3.50 18.74
C GLN A 131 -3.94 -2.68 17.49
N VAL A 132 -4.88 -2.49 16.56
CA VAL A 132 -4.68 -1.60 15.40
C VAL A 132 -4.39 -0.17 15.89
N LEU A 133 -5.20 0.37 16.80
CA LEU A 133 -4.97 1.69 17.42
C LEU A 133 -3.59 1.78 18.08
N LYS A 134 -3.18 0.75 18.81
CA LYS A 134 -1.85 0.70 19.43
C LYS A 134 -0.73 0.76 18.39
N SER A 135 -0.90 0.09 17.25
CA SER A 135 0.08 0.12 16.16
C SER A 135 0.14 1.49 15.49
N ALA A 136 -1.01 2.08 15.18
CA ALA A 136 -1.09 3.43 14.59
C ALA A 136 -0.41 4.48 15.50
N LYS A 137 -0.63 4.40 16.82
CA LYS A 137 0.09 5.25 17.80
C LYS A 137 1.61 5.05 17.74
N ALA A 138 2.08 3.80 17.66
CA ALA A 138 3.51 3.51 17.56
C ALA A 138 4.14 3.99 16.24
N HIS A 139 3.40 3.90 15.13
CA HIS A 139 3.84 4.45 13.84
C HIS A 139 3.92 5.98 13.90
N SER A 140 2.88 6.64 14.40
CA SER A 140 2.84 8.08 14.62
C SER A 140 4.02 8.56 15.50
N ASP A 141 4.22 7.94 16.66
CA ASP A 141 5.33 8.27 17.58
C ASP A 141 6.70 8.12 16.92
N TYR A 142 6.89 7.07 16.11
CA TYR A 142 8.12 6.88 15.34
C TYR A 142 8.36 8.01 14.34
N LEU A 143 7.35 8.37 13.54
CA LEU A 143 7.46 9.43 12.54
C LEU A 143 7.71 10.80 13.19
N VAL A 144 7.01 11.11 14.28
CA VAL A 144 7.25 12.32 15.10
C VAL A 144 8.71 12.38 15.58
N GLY A 145 9.24 11.25 16.06
CA GLY A 145 10.62 11.13 16.51
C GLY A 145 11.63 11.38 15.38
N GLU A 146 11.42 10.79 14.20
CA GLU A 146 12.29 10.97 13.03
C GLU A 146 12.26 12.41 12.51
N ILE A 147 11.08 13.02 12.39
CA ILE A 147 10.93 14.43 11.97
C ILE A 147 11.65 15.36 12.96
N THR A 148 11.54 15.09 14.26
CA THR A 148 12.25 15.83 15.32
C THR A 148 13.77 15.66 15.19
N ASN A 149 14.25 14.44 14.95
CA ASN A 149 15.68 14.13 14.79
C ASN A 149 16.29 14.81 13.55
N LEU A 150 15.51 15.02 12.50
CA LEU A 150 15.92 15.77 11.31
C LEU A 150 15.98 17.28 11.55
N GLY A 151 15.47 17.78 12.68
CA GLY A 151 15.54 19.17 13.11
C GLY A 151 14.27 19.98 12.90
N HIS A 152 13.13 19.32 12.65
CA HIS A 152 11.86 19.97 12.33
C HIS A 152 10.73 19.60 13.32
N PRO A 153 10.91 19.73 14.65
CA PRO A 153 9.89 19.33 15.64
C PRO A 153 8.55 20.06 15.46
N ASP A 154 8.55 21.26 14.89
CA ASP A 154 7.33 22.05 14.70
C ASP A 154 6.44 21.49 13.58
N TYR A 155 6.94 20.55 12.77
CA TYR A 155 6.18 19.95 11.66
C TYR A 155 5.23 18.84 12.11
N THR A 156 5.25 18.45 13.38
CA THR A 156 4.55 17.25 13.87
C THR A 156 3.16 17.53 14.44
N ALA A 157 2.68 18.78 14.35
CA ALA A 157 1.38 19.16 14.87
C ALA A 157 0.27 18.43 14.10
N GLY A 158 -0.60 17.72 14.82
CA GLY A 158 -1.72 16.98 14.21
C GLY A 158 -2.95 17.87 14.00
N CYS A 159 -3.76 17.51 13.00
CA CYS A 159 -5.04 18.15 12.72
C CYS A 159 -6.19 17.54 13.55
N ASP A 160 -7.33 18.23 13.58
CA ASP A 160 -8.60 17.72 14.10
C ASP A 160 -9.36 17.01 12.97
N TYR A 161 -9.99 15.89 13.30
CA TYR A 161 -10.70 15.07 12.33
C TYR A 161 -12.13 14.76 12.77
N ALA A 162 -13.03 14.59 11.79
CA ALA A 162 -14.39 14.11 12.04
C ALA A 162 -14.76 12.97 11.08
N PHE A 163 -15.37 11.93 11.63
CA PHE A 163 -15.73 10.73 10.90
C PHE A 163 -17.24 10.44 11.07
N PRO A 164 -17.96 10.03 10.01
CA PRO A 164 -19.39 9.78 10.06
C PRO A 164 -19.75 8.43 10.71
N VAL A 165 -19.06 8.04 11.79
CA VAL A 165 -19.25 6.76 12.48
C VAL A 165 -20.37 6.87 13.51
N LYS A 166 -21.37 5.99 13.42
CA LYS A 166 -22.46 5.89 14.40
C LYS A 166 -22.65 4.46 14.92
N THR A 167 -22.34 3.47 14.10
CA THR A 167 -22.53 2.05 14.38
C THR A 167 -21.22 1.27 14.23
N PRO A 168 -21.13 0.06 14.80
CA PRO A 168 -20.01 -0.84 14.53
C PRO A 168 -19.79 -1.10 13.03
N GLU A 169 -20.87 -1.17 12.24
CA GLU A 169 -20.78 -1.41 10.80
C GLU A 169 -20.20 -0.20 10.05
N ASP A 170 -20.57 1.03 10.41
CA ASP A 170 -19.95 2.25 9.86
C ASP A 170 -18.45 2.25 10.14
N PHE A 171 -18.06 1.91 11.37
CA PHE A 171 -16.67 1.82 11.80
C PHE A 171 -15.91 0.72 11.05
N ILE A 172 -16.47 -0.48 10.93
CA ILE A 172 -15.82 -1.60 10.24
C ILE A 172 -15.62 -1.27 8.76
N ASN A 173 -16.64 -0.76 8.07
CA ASN A 173 -16.55 -0.39 6.66
C ASN A 173 -15.53 0.73 6.43
N MET A 174 -15.52 1.75 7.29
CA MET A 174 -14.54 2.82 7.19
C MET A 174 -13.11 2.36 7.53
N SER A 175 -12.97 1.45 8.49
CA SER A 175 -11.66 0.89 8.85
C SER A 175 -11.04 0.12 7.68
N GLU A 176 -11.85 -0.61 6.92
CA GLU A 176 -11.38 -1.33 5.72
C GLU A 176 -10.83 -0.34 4.68
N ALA A 177 -11.56 0.75 4.43
CA ALA A 177 -11.13 1.80 3.51
C ALA A 177 -9.84 2.50 3.96
N ILE A 178 -9.72 2.81 5.26
CA ILE A 178 -8.51 3.42 5.83
C ILE A 178 -7.30 2.47 5.71
N GLN A 179 -7.48 1.17 5.96
CA GLN A 179 -6.38 0.21 5.80
C GLN A 179 -5.98 0.03 4.34
N ALA A 180 -6.94 0.00 3.41
CA ALA A 180 -6.66 -0.01 1.98
C ALA A 180 -5.86 1.24 1.54
N LEU A 181 -6.25 2.41 2.05
CA LEU A 181 -5.50 3.66 1.85
C LEU A 181 -4.09 3.59 2.42
N ALA A 182 -3.93 3.05 3.62
CA ALA A 182 -2.62 2.94 4.25
C ALA A 182 -1.68 2.02 3.48
N VAL A 183 -2.17 0.84 3.07
CA VAL A 183 -1.42 -0.11 2.24
C VAL A 183 -0.98 0.54 0.93
N SER A 184 -1.92 1.12 0.18
CA SER A 184 -1.66 1.80 -1.10
C SER A 184 -0.66 2.95 -0.96
N THR A 185 -0.80 3.75 0.10
CA THR A 185 0.10 4.86 0.43
C THR A 185 1.50 4.38 0.72
N TYR A 186 1.68 3.33 1.54
CA TYR A 186 3.02 2.85 1.86
C TYR A 186 3.70 2.18 0.66
N VAL A 187 2.95 1.49 -0.22
CA VAL A 187 3.49 0.98 -1.49
C VAL A 187 3.96 2.15 -2.36
N GLY A 188 3.16 3.20 -2.49
CA GLY A 188 3.54 4.42 -3.21
C GLY A 188 4.71 5.18 -2.58
N ALA A 189 4.83 5.17 -1.25
CA ALA A 189 5.90 5.83 -0.52
C ALA A 189 7.24 5.11 -0.66
N LEU A 190 7.22 3.77 -0.77
CA LEU A 190 8.42 2.96 -1.00
C LEU A 190 9.12 3.34 -2.30
N ASP A 191 8.36 3.60 -3.37
CA ASP A 191 8.89 4.01 -4.68
C ASP A 191 9.49 5.42 -4.67
N ARG A 192 8.93 6.32 -3.84
CA ARG A 192 9.29 7.75 -3.84
C ARG A 192 10.29 8.15 -2.77
N SER A 193 10.55 7.28 -1.79
CA SER A 193 11.49 7.58 -0.71
C SER A 193 12.92 7.73 -1.23
N GLN A 194 13.58 8.82 -0.86
CA GLN A 194 14.98 9.08 -1.21
C GLN A 194 15.97 8.56 -0.13
N SER A 195 15.47 7.88 0.91
CA SER A 195 16.26 7.42 2.05
C SER A 195 16.01 5.95 2.31
N ASN A 196 17.06 5.12 2.20
CA ASN A 196 16.97 3.68 2.47
C ASN A 196 16.46 3.36 3.89
N ILE A 197 16.73 4.24 4.87
CA ILE A 197 16.24 4.08 6.24
C ILE A 197 14.71 4.21 6.26
N TYR A 198 14.17 5.22 5.57
CA TYR A 198 12.72 5.45 5.51
C TYR A 198 12.03 4.44 4.58
N THR A 199 12.63 4.05 3.45
CA THR A 199 12.17 2.90 2.66
C THR A 199 12.03 1.64 3.54
N THR A 200 13.02 1.36 4.38
CA THR A 200 12.97 0.20 5.29
C THR A 200 11.88 0.36 6.35
N ALA A 201 11.66 1.58 6.87
CA ALA A 201 10.60 1.86 7.83
C ALA A 201 9.21 1.67 7.21
N PHE A 202 8.96 2.26 6.04
CA PHE A 202 7.71 2.10 5.30
C PHE A 202 7.44 0.64 4.93
N GLY A 203 8.46 -0.13 4.55
CA GLY A 203 8.29 -1.56 4.28
C GLY A 203 7.85 -2.36 5.52
N LYS A 204 8.30 -1.95 6.72
CA LYS A 204 7.85 -2.56 7.98
C LYS A 204 6.41 -2.18 8.31
N MET A 205 6.04 -0.91 8.13
CA MET A 205 4.68 -0.40 8.33
C MET A 205 3.70 -1.06 7.36
N LEU A 206 4.02 -1.08 6.05
CA LEU A 206 3.24 -1.77 5.01
C LEU A 206 2.92 -3.22 5.40
N GLY A 207 3.90 -3.99 5.87
CA GLY A 207 3.68 -5.37 6.28
C GLY A 207 2.77 -5.52 7.50
N VAL A 208 2.63 -4.50 8.34
CA VAL A 208 1.67 -4.46 9.44
C VAL A 208 0.28 -4.05 8.92
N GLU A 209 0.20 -2.97 8.15
CA GLU A 209 -1.07 -2.48 7.59
C GLU A 209 -1.76 -3.51 6.71
N ALA A 210 -1.01 -4.23 5.86
CA ALA A 210 -1.56 -5.29 5.02
C ALA A 210 -2.14 -6.47 5.82
N ARG A 211 -1.55 -6.78 6.99
CA ARG A 211 -2.10 -7.81 7.90
C ARG A 211 -3.41 -7.35 8.53
N TYR A 212 -3.53 -6.06 8.85
CA TYR A 212 -4.77 -5.51 9.36
C TYR A 212 -5.84 -5.43 8.27
N ALA A 213 -5.51 -5.01 7.06
CA ALA A 213 -6.43 -5.02 5.92
C ALA A 213 -7.01 -6.43 5.69
N SER A 214 -6.14 -7.45 5.65
CA SER A 214 -6.55 -8.86 5.50
C SER A 214 -7.36 -9.37 6.70
N TRP A 215 -7.01 -8.98 7.92
CA TRP A 215 -7.78 -9.35 9.12
C TRP A 215 -9.18 -8.73 9.11
N ILE A 216 -9.32 -7.46 8.71
CA ILE A 216 -10.63 -6.80 8.60
C ILE A 216 -11.50 -7.53 7.58
N SER A 217 -11.02 -7.74 6.35
CA SER A 217 -11.83 -8.39 5.32
C SER A 217 -12.21 -9.82 5.70
N THR A 218 -11.25 -10.63 6.16
CA THR A 218 -11.49 -12.06 6.41
C THR A 218 -12.11 -12.37 7.76
N ALA A 219 -11.54 -11.85 8.86
CA ALA A 219 -11.92 -12.25 10.20
C ALA A 219 -13.01 -11.36 10.82
N VAL A 220 -13.15 -10.12 10.35
CA VAL A 220 -14.19 -9.20 10.83
C VAL A 220 -15.41 -9.22 9.92
N LYS A 221 -15.19 -9.11 8.61
CA LYS A 221 -16.26 -9.04 7.59
C LYS A 221 -16.62 -10.38 6.98
N TYR A 222 -15.91 -11.46 7.30
CA TYR A 222 -16.14 -12.81 6.77
C TYR A 222 -16.14 -12.88 5.23
N GLN A 223 -15.29 -12.08 4.59
CA GLN A 223 -15.08 -12.08 3.15
C GLN A 223 -13.91 -12.99 2.77
N ASP A 224 -13.88 -13.46 1.53
CA ASP A 224 -12.71 -14.12 0.99
C ASP A 224 -11.58 -13.12 0.78
N LEU A 225 -10.36 -13.63 0.62
CA LEU A 225 -9.21 -12.79 0.28
C LEU A 225 -9.42 -12.14 -1.08
N ALA A 226 -9.04 -10.86 -1.18
CA ALA A 226 -9.03 -10.15 -2.45
C ALA A 226 -8.17 -10.89 -3.48
N ASP A 227 -8.71 -11.07 -4.69
CA ASP A 227 -8.03 -11.72 -5.80
C ASP A 227 -7.08 -10.75 -6.53
N ILE A 228 -6.03 -10.33 -5.81
CA ILE A 228 -4.98 -9.46 -6.33
C ILE A 228 -3.59 -10.05 -6.06
N SER A 229 -2.66 -9.78 -6.98
CA SER A 229 -1.25 -10.16 -6.81
C SER A 229 -0.37 -8.98 -6.39
N PHE A 230 -0.83 -7.76 -6.65
CA PHE A 230 -0.12 -6.52 -6.38
C PHE A 230 -1.11 -5.48 -5.85
N GLU A 231 -0.61 -4.61 -4.97
CA GLU A 231 -1.34 -3.45 -4.49
C GLU A 231 -1.16 -2.27 -5.44
N TYR A 232 -2.17 -1.41 -5.52
CA TYR A 232 -2.04 -0.15 -6.26
C TYR A 232 -1.10 0.80 -5.50
N PRO A 233 -0.04 1.33 -6.13
CA PRO A 233 0.81 2.35 -5.51
C PRO A 233 0.17 3.74 -5.67
N SER A 234 -0.51 4.26 -4.65
CA SER A 234 -1.09 5.61 -4.73
C SER A 234 -0.03 6.67 -5.02
N SER A 235 -0.44 7.74 -5.71
CA SER A 235 0.34 8.97 -5.77
C SER A 235 0.23 9.74 -4.46
N MET A 236 1.15 10.71 -4.24
CA MET A 236 1.00 11.60 -3.08
C MET A 236 -0.31 12.40 -3.17
N ASN A 237 -0.70 12.80 -4.38
CA ASN A 237 -1.95 13.52 -4.62
C ASN A 237 -3.19 12.67 -4.38
N ASP A 238 -3.14 11.38 -4.71
CA ASP A 238 -4.22 10.43 -4.41
C ASP A 238 -4.45 10.38 -2.90
N THR A 239 -3.42 10.07 -2.11
CA THR A 239 -3.56 9.98 -0.64
C THR A 239 -3.89 11.33 -0.01
N TRP A 240 -3.27 12.41 -0.48
CA TRP A 240 -3.51 13.76 0.03
C TRP A 240 -4.98 14.16 -0.14
N THR A 241 -5.52 13.99 -1.35
CA THR A 241 -6.93 14.25 -1.65
C THR A 241 -7.83 13.46 -0.70
N ILE A 242 -7.53 12.18 -0.48
CA ILE A 242 -8.37 11.31 0.35
C ILE A 242 -8.28 11.64 1.84
N ALA A 243 -7.07 11.77 2.37
CA ALA A 243 -6.83 12.00 3.78
C ALA A 243 -7.34 13.39 4.22
N GLY A 244 -7.29 14.38 3.33
CA GLY A 244 -7.75 15.74 3.60
C GLY A 244 -9.25 15.87 3.91
N LEU A 245 -10.07 14.90 3.47
CA LEU A 245 -11.53 15.02 3.51
C LEU A 245 -12.13 14.86 4.91
N TYR A 246 -11.35 14.29 5.83
CA TYR A 246 -11.76 14.14 7.22
C TYR A 246 -11.17 15.22 8.13
N VAL A 247 -10.34 16.12 7.59
CA VAL A 247 -9.76 17.23 8.34
C VAL A 247 -10.81 18.32 8.57
N THR A 248 -11.02 18.66 9.84
CA THR A 248 -11.94 19.74 10.27
C THR A 248 -11.21 21.02 10.67
N GLY A 249 -9.92 20.93 10.96
CA GLY A 249 -9.05 22.05 11.24
C GLY A 249 -7.64 21.58 11.54
N CYS A 250 -6.65 22.43 11.31
CA CYS A 250 -5.26 22.16 11.71
C CYS A 250 -4.75 23.29 12.62
N PRO A 251 -3.82 23.01 13.54
CA PRO A 251 -3.24 24.03 14.41
C PRO A 251 -2.68 25.20 13.62
N PRO A 252 -2.91 26.45 14.05
CA PRO A 252 -2.34 27.61 13.38
C PRO A 252 -0.84 27.66 13.62
N GLY A 253 -0.09 28.21 12.66
CA GLY A 253 1.32 28.58 12.87
C GLY A 253 2.25 28.19 11.74
N ILE A 254 1.90 27.18 10.95
CA ILE A 254 2.67 26.78 9.77
C ILE A 254 1.70 26.44 8.63
N ALA A 255 1.96 26.97 7.44
CA ALA A 255 1.14 26.70 6.28
C ALA A 255 1.41 25.28 5.75
N PRO A 256 0.41 24.53 5.22
CA PRO A 256 0.63 23.18 4.71
C PRO A 256 1.78 23.08 3.68
N GLU A 257 1.92 24.08 2.80
CA GLU A 257 2.99 24.17 1.82
C GLU A 257 4.40 24.23 2.44
N ASP A 258 4.51 24.63 3.71
CA ASP A 258 5.77 24.72 4.43
C ASP A 258 6.19 23.41 5.10
N ILE A 259 5.28 22.43 5.25
CA ILE A 259 5.56 21.17 5.96
C ILE A 259 5.31 19.91 5.14
N PHE A 260 4.54 20.00 4.07
CA PHE A 260 4.29 18.88 3.17
C PHE A 260 5.24 18.88 1.96
N PRO A 261 5.34 17.76 1.22
CA PRO A 261 6.02 17.72 -0.07
C PRO A 261 5.42 18.75 -1.04
N ALA A 262 6.25 19.30 -1.92
CA ALA A 262 5.79 20.24 -2.93
C ALA A 262 4.92 19.55 -4.00
N GLY A 263 3.98 20.31 -4.58
CA GLY A 263 3.16 19.84 -5.70
C GLY A 263 1.96 18.98 -5.31
N LEU A 264 1.53 19.05 -4.04
CA LEU A 264 0.26 18.47 -3.63
C LEU A 264 -0.92 19.24 -4.23
N VAL A 265 -1.89 18.51 -4.77
CA VAL A 265 -3.08 19.03 -5.43
C VAL A 265 -4.32 18.42 -4.77
N ASP A 266 -5.27 19.27 -4.40
CA ASP A 266 -6.61 18.87 -3.99
C ASP A 266 -7.45 18.59 -5.24
N TRP A 267 -7.64 17.31 -5.56
CA TRP A 267 -8.51 16.95 -6.67
C TRP A 267 -9.99 17.12 -6.30
N PRO A 268 -10.84 17.52 -7.25
CA PRO A 268 -12.27 17.55 -7.04
C PRO A 268 -12.81 16.20 -6.57
N VAL A 269 -13.58 16.23 -5.50
CA VAL A 269 -14.25 15.09 -4.89
C VAL A 269 -15.32 14.52 -5.83
N LEU A 270 -15.37 13.20 -5.91
CA LEU A 270 -16.43 12.49 -6.62
C LEU A 270 -17.67 12.38 -5.72
N THR A 271 -18.85 12.42 -6.31
CA THR A 271 -20.09 11.97 -5.67
C THR A 271 -20.49 10.65 -6.32
N LEU A 272 -20.58 9.60 -5.50
CA LEU A 272 -20.91 8.23 -5.94
C LEU A 272 -22.14 7.70 -5.16
N PRO A 273 -22.85 6.69 -5.69
CA PRO A 273 -23.81 5.92 -4.91
C PRO A 273 -23.10 5.22 -3.73
N ASP A 274 -23.76 5.06 -2.58
CA ASP A 274 -23.17 4.40 -1.38
C ASP A 274 -22.73 2.96 -1.65
N THR A 275 -23.39 2.27 -2.59
CA THR A 275 -23.07 0.91 -2.98
C THR A 275 -22.96 0.79 -4.49
N VAL A 276 -21.88 0.17 -4.96
CA VAL A 276 -21.61 -0.11 -6.37
C VAL A 276 -21.24 -1.58 -6.57
N TYR A 277 -21.64 -2.13 -7.71
CA TYR A 277 -21.40 -3.53 -8.09
C TYR A 277 -20.66 -3.63 -9.44
N PRO A 278 -19.84 -4.68 -9.64
CA PRO A 278 -19.25 -4.97 -10.94
C PRO A 278 -20.32 -5.08 -12.04
N GLY A 279 -20.07 -4.47 -13.20
CA GLY A 279 -21.00 -4.43 -14.34
C GLY A 279 -22.15 -3.42 -14.21
N GLN A 280 -22.32 -2.78 -13.05
CA GLN A 280 -23.37 -1.79 -12.84
C GLN A 280 -23.06 -0.49 -13.59
N SER A 281 -24.07 0.10 -14.24
CA SER A 281 -24.01 1.50 -14.67
C SER A 281 -24.32 2.42 -13.50
N ILE A 282 -23.37 3.26 -13.11
CA ILE A 282 -23.49 4.20 -11.99
C ILE A 282 -23.53 5.64 -12.50
N SER A 283 -24.20 6.52 -11.74
CA SER A 283 -24.16 7.97 -11.96
C SER A 283 -23.11 8.58 -11.03
N ILE A 284 -22.28 9.46 -11.57
CA ILE A 284 -21.20 10.14 -10.87
C ILE A 284 -21.30 11.65 -11.12
N SER A 285 -20.95 12.47 -10.14
CA SER A 285 -20.83 13.93 -10.33
C SER A 285 -19.61 14.48 -9.60
N PHE A 286 -19.09 15.60 -10.10
CA PHE A 286 -17.93 16.29 -9.55
C PHE A 286 -17.91 17.75 -10.01
N PRO A 287 -17.23 18.65 -9.29
CA PRO A 287 -17.09 20.05 -9.69
C PRO A 287 -16.47 20.21 -11.08
N ASN A 288 -17.10 21.03 -11.93
CA ASN A 288 -16.57 21.37 -13.26
C ASN A 288 -15.51 22.48 -13.17
N THR A 289 -14.33 22.13 -12.65
CA THR A 289 -13.22 23.08 -12.46
C THR A 289 -11.99 22.78 -13.30
N LEU A 290 -11.83 21.54 -13.79
CA LEU A 290 -10.59 21.06 -14.43
C LEU A 290 -10.77 20.52 -15.86
N TYR A 291 -11.97 20.64 -16.42
CA TYR A 291 -12.29 20.24 -17.79
C TYR A 291 -13.19 21.27 -18.48
N THR A 292 -13.32 21.12 -19.79
CA THR A 292 -14.17 21.92 -20.66
C THR A 292 -15.18 21.02 -21.37
N PRO A 293 -16.30 21.56 -21.88
CA PRO A 293 -17.29 20.76 -22.61
C PRO A 293 -16.75 20.02 -23.86
N ASP A 294 -15.62 20.46 -24.40
CA ASP A 294 -14.97 19.83 -25.56
C ASP A 294 -14.03 18.68 -25.15
N ASP A 295 -13.70 18.56 -23.85
CA ASP A 295 -12.86 17.47 -23.35
C ASP A 295 -13.64 16.15 -23.34
N THR A 296 -13.01 15.09 -23.85
CA THR A 296 -13.51 13.72 -23.65
C THR A 296 -13.04 13.22 -22.30
N LEU A 297 -13.98 12.78 -21.47
CA LEU A 297 -13.71 12.30 -20.12
C LEU A 297 -13.79 10.77 -20.05
N PHE A 298 -12.91 10.21 -19.22
CA PHE A 298 -12.85 8.78 -18.95
C PHE A 298 -12.78 8.53 -17.44
N ALA A 299 -13.42 7.45 -17.00
CA ALA A 299 -13.17 6.85 -15.70
C ALA A 299 -12.04 5.83 -15.83
N GLY A 300 -11.02 5.96 -15.00
CA GLY A 300 -9.99 4.94 -14.80
C GLY A 300 -10.24 4.20 -13.49
N PHE A 301 -10.46 2.90 -13.58
CA PHE A 301 -10.55 1.98 -12.45
C PHE A 301 -9.20 1.29 -12.28
N ARG A 302 -8.47 1.62 -11.21
CA ARG A 302 -7.12 1.10 -10.96
C ARG A 302 -7.15 0.05 -9.86
N THR A 303 -6.55 -1.10 -10.12
CA THR A 303 -6.41 -2.22 -9.18
C THR A 303 -5.06 -2.90 -9.39
N GLY A 304 -4.26 -3.02 -8.34
CA GLY A 304 -2.90 -3.52 -8.47
C GLY A 304 -2.10 -2.75 -9.52
N MET A 305 -1.66 -3.44 -10.58
CA MET A 305 -0.94 -2.83 -11.71
C MET A 305 -1.83 -2.52 -12.92
N ASP A 306 -3.12 -2.90 -12.87
CA ASP A 306 -4.04 -2.79 -13.99
C ASP A 306 -4.84 -1.48 -13.91
N THR A 307 -5.23 -0.98 -15.08
CA THR A 307 -6.09 0.21 -15.22
C THR A 307 -7.10 -0.03 -16.33
N ASP A 308 -8.37 -0.05 -15.97
CA ASP A 308 -9.48 -0.15 -16.92
C ASP A 308 -10.08 1.22 -17.19
N MET A 309 -10.14 1.60 -18.46
CA MET A 309 -10.56 2.92 -18.90
C MET A 309 -11.92 2.85 -19.60
N TYR A 310 -12.90 3.58 -19.09
CA TYR A 310 -14.26 3.63 -19.63
C TYR A 310 -14.68 5.08 -19.94
N PRO A 311 -15.22 5.38 -21.12
CA PRO A 311 -15.67 6.73 -21.44
C PRO A 311 -16.86 7.12 -20.56
N LEU A 312 -16.88 8.37 -20.11
CA LEU A 312 -18.03 8.93 -19.40
C LEU A 312 -19.13 9.34 -20.40
N VAL A 313 -20.38 9.09 -20.04
CA VAL A 313 -21.55 9.52 -20.80
C VAL A 313 -22.25 10.64 -20.04
N GLY A 314 -22.27 11.86 -20.58
CA GLY A 314 -22.95 12.99 -19.96
C GLY A 314 -24.47 12.78 -19.87
N ASN A 315 -25.05 13.09 -18.72
CA ASN A 315 -26.47 13.04 -18.44
C ASN A 315 -27.11 14.44 -18.54
N ALA A 316 -28.43 14.50 -18.72
CA ALA A 316 -29.16 15.76 -18.88
C ALA A 316 -29.14 16.66 -17.62
N ASP A 317 -28.90 16.09 -16.45
CA ASP A 317 -28.79 16.79 -15.16
C ASP A 317 -27.37 17.30 -14.87
N GLY A 318 -26.42 17.08 -15.79
CA GLY A 318 -25.01 17.47 -15.63
C GLY A 318 -24.14 16.44 -14.91
N SER A 319 -24.71 15.31 -14.46
CA SER A 319 -23.93 14.15 -14.00
C SER A 319 -23.35 13.35 -15.17
N PHE A 320 -22.53 12.35 -14.88
CA PHE A 320 -22.00 11.42 -15.86
C PHE A 320 -22.37 9.99 -15.50
N SER A 321 -22.60 9.15 -16.51
CA SER A 321 -22.81 7.72 -16.35
C SER A 321 -21.55 6.96 -16.77
N VAL A 322 -21.23 5.90 -16.02
CA VAL A 322 -20.15 4.96 -16.35
C VAL A 322 -20.50 3.55 -15.91
N THR A 323 -20.08 2.55 -16.69
CA THR A 323 -20.18 1.14 -16.30
C THR A 323 -18.97 0.74 -15.47
N VAL A 324 -19.21 0.23 -14.26
CA VAL A 324 -18.18 -0.39 -13.44
C VAL A 324 -17.67 -1.65 -14.16
N PRO A 325 -16.36 -1.84 -14.33
CA PRO A 325 -15.81 -3.00 -15.02
C PRO A 325 -16.24 -4.31 -14.34
N GLN A 326 -16.42 -5.40 -15.10
CA GLN A 326 -16.78 -6.70 -14.49
C GLN A 326 -15.57 -7.34 -13.79
N ASN A 327 -14.36 -7.08 -14.29
CA ASN A 327 -13.11 -7.68 -13.80
C ASN A 327 -12.61 -7.09 -12.47
N VAL A 328 -13.24 -6.03 -11.96
CA VAL A 328 -12.95 -5.52 -10.61
C VAL A 328 -13.68 -6.31 -9.51
N ASP A 329 -14.52 -7.27 -9.87
CA ASP A 329 -15.15 -8.19 -8.92
C ASP A 329 -14.09 -8.92 -8.08
N GLY A 330 -14.28 -8.90 -6.76
CA GLY A 330 -13.36 -9.50 -5.81
C GLY A 330 -11.95 -8.92 -5.72
N LYS A 331 -11.67 -7.76 -6.32
CA LYS A 331 -10.33 -7.15 -6.28
C LYS A 331 -10.00 -6.39 -4.98
N GLY A 332 -10.93 -6.32 -4.03
CA GLY A 332 -10.74 -5.53 -2.81
C GLY A 332 -10.77 -4.03 -3.13
N ALA A 333 -9.65 -3.34 -2.93
CA ALA A 333 -9.57 -1.89 -3.14
C ALA A 333 -9.44 -1.52 -4.64
N VAL A 334 -10.42 -0.76 -5.16
CA VAL A 334 -10.44 -0.24 -6.54
C VAL A 334 -10.45 1.29 -6.51
N TRP A 335 -9.51 1.91 -7.22
CA TRP A 335 -9.32 3.36 -7.22
C TRP A 335 -9.92 3.97 -8.48
N LEU A 336 -11.05 4.67 -8.33
CA LEU A 336 -11.78 5.33 -9.41
C LEU A 336 -11.32 6.78 -9.56
N SER A 337 -10.74 7.12 -10.70
CA SER A 337 -10.33 8.48 -11.05
C SER A 337 -10.96 8.93 -12.35
N ILE A 338 -11.22 10.23 -12.49
CA ILE A 338 -11.73 10.81 -13.74
C ILE A 338 -10.61 11.60 -14.39
N VAL A 339 -10.40 11.35 -15.68
CA VAL A 339 -9.37 12.01 -16.48
C VAL A 339 -9.95 12.55 -17.78
N LYS A 340 -9.27 13.55 -18.34
CA LYS A 340 -9.50 14.01 -19.71
C LYS A 340 -8.47 13.43 -20.67
N GLY A 341 -8.82 13.35 -21.95
CA GLY A 341 -7.89 12.96 -23.01
C GLY A 341 -8.42 11.81 -23.85
N ASP A 342 -7.57 10.83 -24.13
CA ASP A 342 -7.85 9.71 -25.05
C ASP A 342 -8.17 8.39 -24.35
N GLY A 343 -8.22 8.39 -23.01
CA GLY A 343 -8.49 7.20 -22.22
C GLY A 343 -7.35 6.19 -22.20
N SER A 344 -6.11 6.60 -22.47
CA SER A 344 -4.94 5.70 -22.48
C SER A 344 -4.28 5.47 -21.12
N SER A 345 -4.43 6.41 -20.18
CA SER A 345 -3.77 6.36 -18.86
C SER A 345 -4.36 7.35 -17.87
N VAL A 346 -4.09 7.10 -16.58
CA VAL A 346 -4.39 8.03 -15.49
C VAL A 346 -3.09 8.62 -14.96
N ARG A 347 -2.97 9.96 -14.99
CA ARG A 347 -1.79 10.72 -14.58
C ARG A 347 -2.22 12.03 -13.94
N ASP A 348 -1.34 12.62 -13.14
CA ASP A 348 -1.64 13.91 -12.49
C ASP A 348 -1.89 15.04 -13.51
N ASP A 349 -1.27 14.98 -14.70
CA ASP A 349 -1.43 16.01 -15.75
C ASP A 349 -2.78 15.95 -16.50
N ASN A 350 -3.48 14.82 -16.42
CA ASN A 350 -4.78 14.63 -17.06
C ASN A 350 -5.93 14.37 -16.07
N MET A 351 -5.65 14.40 -14.77
CA MET A 351 -6.63 14.24 -13.71
C MET A 351 -7.66 15.38 -13.71
N VAL A 352 -8.93 15.00 -13.51
CA VAL A 352 -10.08 15.91 -13.43
C VAL A 352 -10.77 15.80 -12.08
N ALA A 353 -10.89 14.60 -11.51
CA ALA A 353 -11.51 14.36 -10.21
C ALA A 353 -11.11 12.99 -9.61
N GLY A 354 -11.24 12.85 -8.29
CA GLY A 354 -10.88 11.66 -7.53
C GLY A 354 -9.40 11.60 -7.13
N PRO A 355 -8.88 10.43 -6.71
CA PRO A 355 -9.58 9.15 -6.70
C PRO A 355 -10.65 9.02 -5.62
N ALA A 356 -11.69 8.25 -5.93
CA ALA A 356 -12.56 7.59 -4.96
C ALA A 356 -12.12 6.13 -4.79
N LEU A 357 -12.39 5.55 -3.63
CA LEU A 357 -12.15 4.14 -3.36
C LEU A 357 -13.46 3.35 -3.40
N LEU A 358 -13.43 2.21 -4.08
CA LEU A 358 -14.52 1.25 -4.11
C LEU A 358 -13.99 -0.06 -3.49
N MET A 359 -14.69 -0.56 -2.48
CA MET A 359 -14.39 -1.84 -1.83
C MET A 359 -15.20 -2.96 -2.52
N MET A 360 -14.54 -3.66 -3.44
CA MET A 360 -15.08 -4.80 -4.18
C MET A 360 -14.70 -6.10 -3.49
N ALA A 361 -15.48 -6.47 -2.48
CA ALA A 361 -15.32 -7.75 -1.81
C ALA A 361 -15.53 -8.91 -2.80
N PRO A 362 -14.77 -10.01 -2.70
CA PRO A 362 -15.08 -11.20 -3.46
C PRO A 362 -16.48 -11.68 -3.11
N SER A 363 -17.27 -12.03 -4.13
CA SER A 363 -18.54 -12.69 -3.89
C SER A 363 -18.26 -14.00 -3.15
N GLN A 364 -18.91 -14.19 -1.99
CA GLN A 364 -18.93 -15.49 -1.35
C GLN A 364 -19.63 -16.44 -2.31
N GLU A 365 -18.90 -17.38 -2.93
CA GLU A 365 -19.56 -18.52 -3.54
C GLU A 365 -20.39 -19.18 -2.45
N ARG A 366 -21.72 -19.12 -2.60
CA ARG A 366 -22.60 -19.99 -1.82
C ARG A 366 -22.27 -21.41 -2.28
N ASP A 367 -21.44 -22.09 -1.52
CA ASP A 367 -21.40 -23.56 -1.48
C ASP A 367 -22.76 -24.07 -0.98
N GLY A 368 -23.77 -23.93 -1.82
CA GLY A 368 -25.05 -24.58 -1.69
C GLY A 368 -24.94 -25.97 -2.28
N ALA A 369 -24.30 -26.91 -1.56
CA ALA A 369 -24.61 -28.34 -1.54
C ALA A 369 -23.55 -29.12 -0.72
N GLU A 370 -24.03 -30.06 0.08
CA GLU A 370 -23.27 -31.21 0.60
C GLU A 370 -22.38 -30.99 1.85
N ARG A 371 -23.01 -30.53 2.95
CA ARG A 371 -22.73 -31.13 4.27
C ARG A 371 -23.90 -32.05 4.67
N ASP A 372 -24.08 -33.11 3.91
CA ASP A 372 -24.85 -34.26 4.37
C ASP A 372 -24.02 -35.02 5.41
N GLY A 373 -24.63 -35.20 6.58
CA GLY A 373 -24.47 -36.40 7.39
C GLY A 373 -23.09 -36.72 7.96
N ALA A 374 -22.68 -36.02 9.02
CA ALA A 374 -21.79 -36.61 10.02
C ALA A 374 -22.14 -36.10 11.42
N GLU A 375 -23.13 -36.78 12.01
CA GLU A 375 -23.17 -37.19 13.42
C GLU A 375 -22.79 -36.14 14.48
N ARG A 376 -23.80 -35.41 14.97
CA ARG A 376 -23.82 -34.91 16.35
C ARG A 376 -25.10 -35.40 17.02
N ASP A 377 -24.96 -36.51 17.72
CA ASP A 377 -25.90 -36.92 18.75
C ASP A 377 -25.98 -35.83 19.84
N GLY A 378 -27.21 -35.39 20.12
CA GLY A 378 -27.62 -34.85 21.41
C GLY A 378 -27.43 -33.36 21.65
N ALA A 379 -28.37 -32.54 21.18
CA ALA A 379 -28.96 -31.46 21.99
C ALA A 379 -30.21 -30.89 21.29
N GLU A 380 -31.35 -31.13 21.94
CA GLU A 380 -32.57 -30.33 22.04
C GLU A 380 -33.01 -29.45 20.85
N ILE A 381 -34.17 -29.83 20.30
CA ILE A 381 -34.95 -29.10 19.29
C ILE A 381 -35.68 -27.97 20.00
N ASP A 382 -35.26 -26.73 19.75
CA ASP A 382 -36.15 -25.58 19.92
C ASP A 382 -36.91 -25.35 18.62
N ALA A 383 -38.23 -25.48 18.73
CA ALA A 383 -39.19 -25.24 17.68
C ALA A 383 -39.48 -23.74 17.58
N ASP A 384 -38.85 -23.06 16.62
CA ASP A 384 -39.45 -21.91 15.95
C ASP A 384 -38.94 -21.86 14.51
N GLY A 385 -39.82 -22.25 13.59
CA GLY A 385 -39.58 -22.25 12.15
C GLY A 385 -39.54 -20.83 11.59
N ALA A 386 -38.40 -20.16 11.74
CA ALA A 386 -38.05 -19.01 10.93
C ALA A 386 -37.13 -19.47 9.79
N GLU A 387 -37.72 -19.62 8.61
CA GLU A 387 -37.01 -19.67 7.34
C GLU A 387 -36.12 -18.42 7.26
N ARG A 388 -34.79 -18.60 7.39
CA ARG A 388 -33.84 -17.53 7.12
C ARG A 388 -33.85 -17.30 5.63
N ASP A 389 -34.65 -16.33 5.19
CA ASP A 389 -34.53 -15.74 3.87
C ASP A 389 -33.05 -15.43 3.61
N GLY A 390 -32.53 -16.03 2.54
CA GLY A 390 -31.13 -15.98 2.19
C GLY A 390 -30.67 -14.55 2.06
N ALA A 391 -29.70 -14.17 2.90
CA ALA A 391 -28.98 -12.92 2.77
C ALA A 391 -28.44 -12.81 1.33
N GLU A 392 -29.01 -11.91 0.53
CA GLU A 392 -28.16 -10.98 -0.21
C GLU A 392 -27.12 -10.51 0.80
N SER A 393 -25.84 -10.74 0.54
CA SER A 393 -24.78 -10.19 1.37
C SER A 393 -25.10 -8.71 1.56
N ALA A 394 -25.45 -8.30 2.78
CA ALA A 394 -25.65 -6.91 3.13
C ALA A 394 -24.28 -6.25 3.06
N LEU A 395 -23.78 -6.04 1.85
CA LEU A 395 -22.66 -5.18 1.58
C LEU A 395 -23.18 -3.80 1.98
N GLY A 396 -22.77 -3.34 3.16
CA GLY A 396 -22.96 -1.96 3.57
C GLY A 396 -22.33 -1.00 2.56
N LYS A 397 -22.21 0.27 2.93
CA LYS A 397 -21.51 1.26 2.10
C LYS A 397 -20.14 0.73 1.66
N ASN A 398 -19.92 0.63 0.35
CA ASN A 398 -18.67 0.14 -0.23
C ASN A 398 -17.97 1.18 -1.11
N THR A 399 -18.57 2.35 -1.29
CA THR A 399 -17.92 3.48 -1.94
C THR A 399 -17.46 4.52 -0.94
N TRP A 400 -16.32 5.11 -1.27
CA TRP A 400 -15.73 6.18 -0.52
C TRP A 400 -15.26 7.22 -1.53
N SER A 401 -16.16 8.15 -1.81
CA SER A 401 -15.87 9.27 -2.69
C SER A 401 -15.41 10.51 -1.93
N TRP A 402 -15.52 10.44 -0.60
CA TRP A 402 -15.05 11.29 0.49
C TRP A 402 -15.33 12.78 0.40
#